data_AF-A0A7V9VGF9-F1
#
_entry.id   AF-A0A7V9VGF9-F1
#
_cell.length_a   1.000
_cell.length_b   1.000
_cell.length_c   1.000
_cell.angle_alpha   90.00
_cell.angle_beta   90.00
_cell.angle_gamma   90.00
#
_symmetry.space_group_name_H-M   'P 1'
#
loop_
_entity.id
_entity.type
_entity.pdbx_description
1 polymer ?
#
loop_
_entity_poly.entity_id
_entity_poly.type
_entity_poly.pdbx_seq_one_letter_code
_entity_poly.pdbx_strand_id
1 'polypeptide(L)'
;DDQREAADRSDDDDFDASGDGWHRLDDHEAMGKRSKHVEQLKVLYRSLARRFHPDLASDREDQAIRNECMLRANAAWQQGDLDALQQLADETEHLAPDWHTWAWDMRLASARREVDRLTRHTAKLRRRLKELRTNETFPLWSSGGLGESLIATRKRSLERDIKMAQGDLEEAQHTFRKAMEMWASDAATA
;
A
#
# COMPACT_ATOMS: atom_id res chain seq x y z
N ASP A 1 12.46 30.14 -49.75
CA ASP A 1 12.77 28.74 -49.41
C ASP A 1 12.47 28.58 -47.93
N ASP A 2 11.17 28.65 -47.61
CA ASP A 2 10.71 29.09 -46.29
C ASP A 2 9.35 28.44 -45.98
N GLN A 3 9.30 27.11 -45.98
CA GLN A 3 8.11 26.33 -45.60
C GLN A 3 8.51 24.95 -45.06
N ARG A 4 8.99 24.85 -43.81
CA ARG A 4 9.04 23.59 -43.03
C ARG A 4 8.96 23.85 -41.51
N GLU A 5 7.87 24.45 -41.04
CA GLU A 5 7.56 24.57 -39.60
C GLU A 5 6.06 24.35 -39.31
N ALA A 6 5.47 23.28 -39.85
CA ALA A 6 4.10 22.91 -39.52
C ALA A 6 3.85 21.41 -39.67
N ALA A 7 4.34 20.61 -38.71
CA ALA A 7 3.91 19.23 -38.54
C ALA A 7 4.22 18.73 -37.11
N ASP A 8 3.65 19.39 -36.10
CA ASP A 8 3.49 18.79 -34.76
C ASP A 8 2.22 19.37 -34.13
N ARG A 9 1.08 19.10 -34.76
CA ARG A 9 -0.23 19.26 -34.12
C ARG A 9 -0.63 17.86 -33.70
N SER A 10 -0.65 17.65 -32.40
CA SER A 10 -0.99 16.40 -31.74
C SER A 10 -2.42 15.98 -32.12
N ASP A 11 -2.54 14.78 -32.70
CA ASP A 11 -3.78 14.03 -32.84
C ASP A 11 -4.25 13.53 -31.45
N ASP A 12 -4.56 14.46 -30.55
CA ASP A 12 -4.95 14.21 -29.14
C ASP A 12 -6.45 13.89 -28.98
N ASP A 13 -7.27 14.05 -30.03
CA ASP A 13 -8.73 14.08 -29.91
C ASP A 13 -9.47 12.78 -30.30
N ASP A 14 -8.79 11.75 -30.84
CA ASP A 14 -9.46 10.63 -31.53
C ASP A 14 -9.31 9.23 -30.87
N PHE A 15 -8.91 9.15 -29.59
CA PHE A 15 -8.99 7.88 -28.86
C PHE A 15 -10.34 7.74 -28.15
N ASP A 16 -11.29 7.10 -28.83
CA ASP A 16 -12.62 6.80 -28.32
C ASP A 16 -12.60 5.63 -27.31
N ALA A 17 -12.51 5.97 -26.02
CA ALA A 17 -12.67 5.03 -24.91
C ALA A 17 -14.12 5.02 -24.35
N SER A 18 -15.16 5.13 -25.18
CA SER A 18 -16.60 5.24 -24.82
C SER A 18 -17.25 4.04 -24.10
N GLY A 19 -16.51 3.27 -23.31
CA GLY A 19 -17.12 2.35 -22.35
C GLY A 19 -17.67 3.09 -21.13
N ASP A 20 -18.85 3.71 -21.24
CA ASP A 20 -19.90 4.13 -20.26
C ASP A 20 -19.60 4.38 -18.75
N GLY A 21 -18.34 4.43 -18.30
CA GLY A 21 -17.94 4.48 -16.89
C GLY A 21 -17.34 5.80 -16.42
N TRP A 22 -17.39 6.85 -17.25
CA TRP A 22 -16.59 8.07 -17.06
C TRP A 22 -17.24 9.17 -16.20
N HIS A 23 -18.47 8.98 -15.72
CA HIS A 23 -19.17 9.99 -14.92
C HIS A 23 -19.27 9.61 -13.44
N ARG A 24 -18.23 9.93 -12.65
CA ARG A 24 -18.39 10.15 -11.20
C ARG A 24 -17.27 10.97 -10.56
N LEU A 25 -16.94 12.16 -11.07
CA LEU A 25 -16.09 13.11 -10.32
C LEU A 25 -16.42 14.60 -10.59
N ASP A 26 -17.65 14.93 -10.99
CA ASP A 26 -18.04 16.33 -11.19
C ASP A 26 -19.00 16.79 -10.09
N ASP A 27 -18.45 17.44 -9.06
CA ASP A 27 -19.17 18.40 -8.21
C ASP A 27 -18.25 19.60 -7.90
N HIS A 28 -18.67 20.73 -8.46
CA HIS A 28 -17.94 21.99 -8.60
C HIS A 28 -17.99 22.82 -7.31
N GLU A 29 -16.84 23.14 -6.69
CA GLU A 29 -16.58 24.46 -6.04
C GLU A 29 -15.21 24.63 -5.33
N ALA A 30 -14.40 23.59 -5.04
CA ALA A 30 -12.95 23.79 -4.71
C ALA A 30 -12.05 23.66 -5.94
N MET A 31 -12.43 24.45 -6.95
CA MET A 31 -12.29 24.22 -8.38
C MET A 31 -10.89 24.44 -8.97
N GLY A 32 -9.97 25.19 -8.31
CA GLY A 32 -8.67 25.53 -8.92
C GLY A 32 -7.53 24.53 -8.71
N LYS A 33 -7.43 23.94 -7.51
CA LYS A 33 -6.43 22.89 -7.20
C LYS A 33 -6.95 21.49 -7.52
N ARG A 34 -8.25 21.23 -7.29
CA ARG A 34 -8.87 19.96 -7.69
C ARG A 34 -8.91 19.79 -9.21
N SER A 35 -9.14 20.85 -10.00
CA SER A 35 -9.10 20.75 -11.46
C SER A 35 -7.71 20.36 -11.97
N LYS A 36 -6.64 20.99 -11.49
CA LYS A 36 -5.26 20.62 -11.87
C LYS A 36 -4.91 19.19 -11.45
N HIS A 37 -5.32 18.77 -10.25
CA HIS A 37 -5.11 17.41 -9.77
C HIS A 37 -5.87 16.38 -10.63
N VAL A 38 -7.14 16.64 -10.93
CA VAL A 38 -7.97 15.78 -11.80
C VAL A 38 -7.44 15.76 -13.23
N GLU A 39 -6.93 16.88 -13.73
CA GLU A 39 -6.32 16.94 -15.06
C GLU A 39 -5.03 16.13 -15.13
N GLN A 40 -4.16 16.25 -14.12
CA GLN A 40 -2.96 15.41 -14.00
C GLN A 40 -3.32 13.93 -13.88
N LEU A 41 -4.36 13.60 -13.10
CA LEU A 41 -4.89 12.24 -12.99
C LEU A 41 -5.35 11.71 -14.36
N LYS A 42 -6.10 12.53 -15.13
CA LYS A 42 -6.62 12.19 -16.47
C LYS A 42 -5.50 11.95 -17.46
N VAL A 43 -4.55 12.89 -17.55
CA VAL A 43 -3.40 12.79 -18.45
C VAL A 43 -2.60 11.53 -18.17
N LEU A 44 -2.29 11.29 -16.89
CA LEU A 44 -1.47 10.16 -16.48
C LEU A 44 -2.18 8.83 -16.72
N TYR A 45 -3.47 8.73 -16.37
CA TYR A 45 -4.27 7.55 -16.64
C TYR A 45 -4.39 7.26 -18.14
N ARG A 46 -4.68 8.27 -18.97
CA ARG A 46 -4.75 8.10 -20.45
C ARG A 46 -3.42 7.62 -21.01
N SER A 47 -2.31 8.17 -20.54
CA SER A 47 -0.97 7.76 -20.99
C SER A 47 -0.68 6.29 -20.67
N LEU A 48 -1.09 5.83 -19.48
CA LEU A 48 -0.96 4.43 -19.05
C LEU A 48 -1.90 3.52 -19.83
N ALA A 49 -3.15 3.95 -20.05
CA ALA A 49 -4.14 3.21 -20.80
C ALA A 49 -3.70 2.97 -22.25
N ARG A 50 -3.16 4.00 -22.91
CA ARG A 50 -2.62 3.88 -24.28
C ARG A 50 -1.41 2.95 -24.34
N ARG A 51 -0.58 2.94 -23.28
CA ARG A 51 0.62 2.10 -23.23
C ARG A 51 0.28 0.62 -22.96
N PHE A 52 -0.65 0.35 -22.06
CA PHE A 52 -0.94 -0.99 -21.55
C PHE A 52 -2.29 -1.57 -21.98
N HIS A 53 -2.98 -0.98 -22.95
CA HIS A 53 -4.25 -1.53 -23.43
C HIS A 53 -4.10 -3.02 -23.79
N PRO A 54 -4.99 -3.91 -23.29
CA PRO A 54 -4.88 -5.35 -23.51
C PRO A 54 -4.97 -5.75 -24.98
N ASP A 55 -5.65 -4.94 -25.80
CA ASP A 55 -5.83 -5.18 -27.24
C ASP A 55 -4.54 -5.00 -28.05
N LEU A 56 -3.53 -4.34 -27.49
CA LEU A 56 -2.22 -4.14 -28.12
C LEU A 56 -1.23 -5.28 -27.80
N ALA A 57 -1.69 -6.36 -27.17
CA ALA A 57 -0.85 -7.47 -26.78
C ALA A 57 -0.40 -8.31 -27.98
N SER A 58 0.90 -8.60 -28.05
CA SER A 58 1.48 -9.44 -29.13
C SER A 58 1.54 -10.94 -28.77
N ASP A 59 1.66 -11.27 -27.49
CA ASP A 59 1.74 -12.62 -26.94
C ASP A 59 0.94 -12.71 -25.62
N ARG A 60 0.63 -13.92 -25.15
CA ARG A 60 0.02 -14.18 -23.84
C ARG A 60 0.82 -13.63 -22.67
N GLU A 61 2.15 -13.67 -22.71
CA GLU A 61 2.99 -13.07 -21.65
C GLU A 61 2.84 -11.55 -21.62
N ASP A 62 2.89 -10.90 -22.79
CA ASP A 62 2.65 -9.47 -22.95
C ASP A 62 1.21 -9.08 -22.55
N GLN A 63 0.23 -9.91 -22.90
CA GLN A 63 -1.17 -9.74 -22.49
C GLN A 63 -1.33 -9.77 -20.97
N ALA A 64 -0.63 -10.67 -20.29
CA ALA A 64 -0.66 -10.75 -18.83
C ALA A 64 -0.10 -9.48 -18.17
N ILE A 65 1.05 -9.00 -18.65
CA ILE A 65 1.69 -7.77 -18.13
C ILE A 65 0.80 -6.55 -18.37
N ARG A 66 0.26 -6.41 -19.59
CA ARG A 66 -0.67 -5.32 -19.97
C ARG A 66 -1.95 -5.35 -19.12
N ASN A 67 -2.55 -6.53 -18.96
CA ASN A 67 -3.73 -6.71 -18.10
C ASN A 67 -3.45 -6.30 -16.65
N GLU A 68 -2.32 -6.73 -16.08
CA GLU A 68 -1.95 -6.37 -14.71
C GLU A 68 -1.75 -4.86 -14.57
N CYS A 69 -1.04 -4.24 -15.51
CA CYS A 69 -0.81 -2.79 -15.51
C CYS A 69 -2.13 -2.02 -15.63
N MET A 70 -3.04 -2.44 -16.53
CA MET A 70 -4.36 -1.82 -16.69
C MET A 70 -5.23 -1.98 -15.44
N LEU A 71 -5.23 -3.15 -14.82
CA LEU A 71 -5.99 -3.37 -13.59
C LEU A 71 -5.52 -2.42 -12.47
N ARG A 72 -4.20 -2.25 -12.33
CA ARG A 72 -3.60 -1.33 -11.36
C ARG A 72 -3.92 0.13 -11.68
N ALA A 73 -3.85 0.52 -12.96
CA ALA A 73 -4.21 1.87 -13.40
C ALA A 73 -5.69 2.18 -13.13
N ASN A 74 -6.59 1.24 -13.44
CA ASN A 74 -8.02 1.37 -13.20
C ASN A 74 -8.32 1.51 -11.69
N ALA A 75 -7.66 0.70 -10.85
CA ALA A 75 -7.84 0.78 -9.40
C ALA A 75 -7.41 2.15 -8.84
N ALA A 76 -6.25 2.66 -9.28
CA ALA A 76 -5.74 3.97 -8.86
C ALA A 76 -6.65 5.11 -9.35
N TRP A 77 -7.14 5.02 -10.59
CA TRP A 77 -8.10 5.98 -11.15
C TRP A 77 -9.41 6.04 -10.36
N GLN A 78 -10.00 4.89 -10.04
CA GLN A 78 -11.26 4.82 -9.26
C GLN A 78 -11.10 5.39 -7.85
N GLN A 79 -9.90 5.32 -7.28
CA GLN A 79 -9.58 5.88 -5.96
C GLN A 79 -9.16 7.36 -6.03
N GLY A 80 -8.96 7.92 -7.22
CA GLY A 80 -8.41 9.26 -7.40
C GLY A 80 -6.95 9.39 -6.92
N ASP A 81 -6.22 8.28 -6.88
CA ASP A 81 -4.86 8.20 -6.33
C ASP A 81 -3.82 8.55 -7.41
N LEU A 82 -3.44 9.84 -7.43
CA LEU A 82 -2.43 10.36 -8.35
C LEU A 82 -1.05 9.77 -8.09
N ASP A 83 -0.70 9.55 -6.82
CA ASP A 83 0.61 9.01 -6.44
C ASP A 83 0.75 7.57 -6.93
N ALA A 84 -0.31 6.76 -6.83
CA ALA A 84 -0.32 5.40 -7.34
C ALA A 84 -0.20 5.34 -8.87
N LEU A 85 -0.87 6.24 -9.60
CA LEU A 85 -0.71 6.35 -11.05
C LEU A 85 0.71 6.80 -11.44
N GLN A 86 1.30 7.75 -10.70
CA GLN A 86 2.66 8.22 -10.96
C GLN A 86 3.69 7.14 -10.69
N GLN A 87 3.50 6.40 -9.60
CA GLN A 87 4.32 5.25 -9.30
C GLN A 87 4.22 4.20 -10.41
N LEU A 88 3.02 3.88 -10.89
CA LEU A 88 2.85 2.92 -11.98
C LEU A 88 3.50 3.41 -13.29
N ALA A 89 3.43 4.71 -13.59
CA ALA A 89 4.08 5.30 -14.76
C ALA A 89 5.60 5.25 -14.69
N ASP A 90 6.19 5.55 -13.54
CA ASP A 90 7.64 5.44 -13.34
C ASP A 90 8.10 3.97 -13.41
N GLU A 91 7.32 3.05 -12.82
CA GLU A 91 7.61 1.60 -12.83
C GLU A 91 7.67 1.01 -14.23
N THR A 92 6.85 1.54 -15.12
CA THR A 92 6.60 0.97 -16.45
C THR A 92 7.24 1.79 -17.56
N GLU A 93 8.07 2.77 -17.22
CA GLU A 93 8.70 3.67 -18.18
C GLU A 93 9.64 2.94 -19.15
N HIS A 94 10.41 1.98 -18.64
CA HIS A 94 11.30 1.13 -19.43
C HIS A 94 10.56 0.12 -20.32
N LEU A 95 9.26 -0.09 -20.10
CA LEU A 95 8.39 -0.95 -20.90
C LEU A 95 7.67 -0.19 -22.01
N ALA A 96 7.95 1.11 -22.17
CA ALA A 96 7.41 1.88 -23.27
C ALA A 96 7.87 1.27 -24.62
N PRO A 97 6.94 1.00 -25.57
CA PRO A 97 7.28 0.39 -26.85
C PRO A 97 8.36 1.13 -27.66
N ASP A 98 8.45 2.44 -27.45
CA ASP A 98 9.36 3.38 -28.10
C ASP A 98 10.56 3.77 -27.22
N TRP A 99 10.78 3.13 -26.07
CA TRP A 99 11.87 3.45 -25.13
C TRP A 99 13.25 3.63 -25.80
N HIS A 100 13.52 2.86 -26.87
CA HIS A 100 14.76 2.92 -27.62
C HIS A 100 14.94 4.17 -28.48
N THR A 101 13.86 4.84 -28.89
CA THR A 101 13.89 6.05 -29.72
C THR A 101 14.03 7.34 -28.91
N TRP A 102 13.92 7.24 -27.58
CA TRP A 102 14.04 8.38 -26.68
C TRP A 102 15.45 8.99 -26.72
N ALA A 103 15.51 10.32 -26.60
CA ALA A 103 16.76 11.04 -26.43
C ALA A 103 17.54 10.55 -25.20
N TRP A 104 18.88 10.60 -25.29
CA TRP A 104 19.77 9.99 -24.30
C TRP A 104 19.63 10.61 -22.89
N ASP A 105 19.34 11.91 -22.83
CA ASP A 105 19.09 12.68 -21.61
C ASP A 105 17.80 12.23 -20.91
N MET A 106 16.73 12.01 -21.69
CA MET A 106 15.46 11.48 -21.18
C MET A 106 15.62 10.04 -20.65
N ARG A 107 16.35 9.20 -21.37
CA ARG A 107 16.69 7.83 -20.93
C ARG A 107 17.51 7.83 -19.65
N LEU A 108 18.48 8.74 -19.52
CA LEU A 108 19.27 8.90 -18.31
C LEU A 108 18.42 9.37 -17.12
N ALA A 109 17.51 10.33 -17.36
CA ALA A 109 16.59 10.81 -16.33
C ALA A 109 15.64 9.70 -15.84
N SER A 110 15.10 8.91 -16.76
CA SER A 110 14.29 7.73 -16.43
C SER A 110 15.10 6.67 -15.66
N ALA A 111 16.31 6.34 -16.11
CA ALA A 111 17.19 5.40 -15.40
C ALA A 111 17.52 5.88 -13.96
N ARG A 112 17.71 7.18 -13.75
CA ARG A 112 17.89 7.77 -12.40
C ARG A 112 16.65 7.59 -11.53
N ARG A 113 15.45 7.89 -12.07
CA ARG A 113 14.18 7.66 -11.35
C ARG A 113 14.02 6.20 -10.96
N GLU A 114 14.38 5.28 -11.85
CA GLU A 114 14.31 3.84 -11.58
C GLU A 114 15.29 3.40 -10.49
N VAL A 115 16.53 3.91 -10.50
CA VAL A 115 17.50 3.69 -9.42
C VAL A 115 16.97 4.20 -8.08
N ASP A 116 16.38 5.40 -8.06
CA ASP A 116 15.81 5.97 -6.84
C ASP A 116 14.62 5.13 -6.34
N ARG A 117 13.76 4.65 -7.25
CA ARG A 117 12.63 3.76 -6.94
C ARG A 117 13.12 2.45 -6.32
N LEU A 118 14.06 1.77 -6.97
CA LEU A 118 14.63 0.51 -6.47
C LEU A 118 15.36 0.70 -5.13
N THR A 119 16.01 1.84 -4.93
CA THR A 119 16.67 2.20 -3.67
C THR A 119 15.63 2.34 -2.55
N ARG A 120 14.54 3.09 -2.78
CA ARG A 120 13.42 3.21 -1.83
C ARG A 120 12.76 1.87 -1.54
N HIS A 121 12.54 1.05 -2.58
CA HIS A 121 11.94 -0.27 -2.42
C HIS A 121 12.83 -1.20 -1.58
N THR A 122 14.14 -1.22 -1.86
CA THR A 122 15.13 -1.96 -1.07
C THR A 122 15.16 -1.51 0.39
N ALA A 123 15.11 -0.18 0.64
CA ALA A 123 15.05 0.35 2.00
C ALA A 123 13.78 -0.10 2.74
N LYS A 124 12.61 -0.08 2.08
CA LYS A 124 11.35 -0.56 2.63
C LYS A 124 11.40 -2.05 2.96
N LEU A 125 11.91 -2.88 2.05
CA LEU A 125 12.08 -4.31 2.26
C LEU A 125 13.05 -4.61 3.40
N ARG A 126 14.17 -3.88 3.50
CA ARG A 126 15.11 -3.98 4.62
C ARG A 126 14.46 -3.62 5.95
N ARG A 127 13.66 -2.54 5.99
CA ARG A 127 12.89 -2.17 7.18
C ARG A 127 11.92 -3.28 7.57
N ARG A 128 11.17 -3.82 6.60
CA ARG A 128 10.21 -4.91 6.84
C ARG A 128 10.89 -6.17 7.33
N LEU A 129 12.04 -6.52 6.76
CA LEU A 129 12.84 -7.65 7.21
C LEU A 129 13.34 -7.43 8.66
N LYS A 130 13.75 -6.20 8.99
CA LYS A 130 14.14 -5.85 10.37
C LYS A 130 12.95 -5.99 11.32
N GLU A 131 11.78 -5.45 10.98
CA GLU A 131 10.55 -5.57 11.77
C GLU A 131 10.20 -7.05 12.02
N LEU A 132 10.23 -7.86 10.97
CA LEU A 132 9.96 -9.30 11.07
C LEU A 132 10.98 -10.01 11.95
N ARG A 133 12.27 -9.63 11.87
CA ARG A 133 13.33 -10.18 12.71
C ARG A 133 13.24 -9.78 14.18
N THR A 134 12.71 -8.59 14.46
CA THR A 134 12.53 -8.10 15.83
C THR A 134 11.23 -8.56 16.47
N ASN A 135 10.35 -9.20 15.71
CA ASN A 135 9.10 -9.74 16.25
C ASN A 135 9.39 -10.86 17.26
N GLU A 136 8.63 -10.91 18.35
CA GLU A 136 8.70 -11.95 19.38
C GLU A 136 8.54 -13.37 18.81
N THR A 137 7.85 -13.51 17.68
CA THR A 137 7.66 -14.80 17.01
C THR A 137 8.82 -15.21 16.11
N PHE A 138 9.78 -14.32 15.82
CA PHE A 138 10.91 -14.63 14.93
C PHE A 138 11.75 -15.83 15.41
N PRO A 139 12.09 -15.97 16.71
CA PRO A 139 12.82 -17.14 17.21
C PRO A 139 12.10 -18.46 16.95
N LEU A 140 10.76 -18.47 16.93
CA LEU A 140 9.95 -19.66 16.62
C LEU A 140 10.17 -20.15 15.19
N TRP A 141 10.36 -19.21 14.27
CA TRP A 141 10.57 -19.50 12.84
C TRP A 141 12.05 -19.67 12.49
N SER A 142 12.96 -19.02 13.21
CA SER A 142 14.39 -19.02 12.87
C SER A 142 15.13 -20.26 13.33
N SER A 143 14.71 -20.89 14.44
CA SER A 143 15.35 -22.12 14.93
C SER A 143 14.49 -22.84 15.96
N GLY A 144 14.33 -24.16 15.80
CA GLY A 144 13.48 -24.99 16.66
C GLY A 144 13.85 -24.88 18.15
N GLY A 145 15.14 -24.94 18.50
CA GLY A 145 15.57 -24.88 19.90
C GLY A 145 15.41 -23.52 20.58
N LEU A 146 15.61 -22.41 19.86
CA LEU A 146 15.37 -21.07 20.44
C LEU A 146 13.85 -20.84 20.61
N GLY A 147 13.03 -21.33 19.67
CA GLY A 147 11.58 -21.31 19.80
C GLY A 147 11.09 -22.06 21.04
N GLU A 148 11.57 -23.29 21.27
CA GLU A 148 11.20 -24.08 22.45
C GLU A 148 11.54 -23.39 23.77
N SER A 149 12.75 -22.82 23.87
CA SER A 149 13.18 -22.10 25.08
C SER A 149 12.37 -20.82 25.34
N LEU A 150 11.98 -20.09 24.29
CA LEU A 150 11.13 -18.90 24.39
C LEU A 150 9.71 -19.27 24.84
N ILE A 151 9.11 -20.30 24.24
CA ILE A 151 7.79 -20.82 24.64
C ILE A 151 7.83 -21.25 26.11
N ALA A 152 8.83 -22.02 26.52
CA ALA A 152 8.97 -22.49 27.90
C ALA A 152 9.12 -21.33 28.90
N THR A 153 9.79 -20.25 28.50
CA THR A 153 9.95 -19.05 29.33
C THR A 153 8.65 -18.26 29.43
N ARG A 154 7.94 -18.07 28.31
CA ARG A 154 6.66 -17.36 28.29
C ARG A 154 5.59 -18.11 29.06
N LYS A 155 5.54 -19.45 28.91
CA LYS A 155 4.67 -20.33 29.70
C LYS A 155 4.87 -20.11 31.20
N ARG A 156 6.12 -20.16 31.68
CA ARG A 156 6.45 -19.92 33.11
C ARG A 156 6.09 -18.51 33.59
N SER A 157 6.09 -17.51 32.72
CA SER A 157 5.62 -16.16 33.07
C SER A 157 4.11 -16.16 33.26
N LEU A 158 3.36 -16.68 32.29
CA LEU A 158 1.90 -16.72 32.34
C LEU A 158 1.40 -17.55 33.52
N GLU A 159 2.03 -18.69 33.82
CA GLU A 159 1.71 -19.49 35.01
C GLU A 159 1.88 -18.70 36.30
N ARG A 160 2.92 -17.86 36.40
CA ARG A 160 3.11 -16.96 37.55
C ARG A 160 2.06 -15.86 37.59
N ASP A 161 1.77 -15.23 36.47
CA ASP A 161 0.81 -14.12 36.38
C ASP A 161 -0.61 -14.61 36.74
N ILE A 162 -1.00 -15.80 36.25
CA ILE A 162 -2.26 -16.46 36.62
C ILE A 162 -2.29 -16.75 38.11
N LYS A 163 -1.20 -17.29 38.67
CA LYS A 163 -1.13 -17.59 40.11
C LYS A 163 -1.25 -16.34 40.97
N MET A 164 -0.60 -15.24 40.57
CA MET A 164 -0.71 -13.95 41.26
C MET A 164 -2.15 -13.43 41.21
N ALA A 165 -2.76 -13.40 40.02
CA ALA A 165 -4.14 -12.94 39.87
C ALA A 165 -5.16 -13.81 40.65
N GLN A 166 -4.91 -15.11 40.77
CA GLN A 166 -5.71 -16.00 41.61
C GLN A 166 -5.57 -15.65 43.09
N GLY A 167 -4.35 -15.38 43.58
CA GLY A 167 -4.12 -14.93 44.95
C GLY A 167 -4.80 -13.61 45.27
N ASP A 168 -4.69 -12.63 44.36
CA ASP A 168 -5.33 -11.32 44.50
C ASP A 168 -6.88 -11.47 44.57
N LEU A 169 -7.44 -12.39 43.77
CA LEU A 169 -8.87 -12.71 43.81
C LEU A 169 -9.29 -13.34 45.14
N GLU A 170 -8.51 -14.29 45.66
CA GLU A 170 -8.78 -14.93 46.96
C GLU A 170 -8.74 -13.91 48.11
N GLU A 171 -7.78 -12.99 48.09
CA GLU A 171 -7.68 -11.91 49.06
C GLU A 171 -8.87 -10.95 48.98
N ALA A 172 -9.26 -10.55 47.77
CA ALA A 172 -10.45 -9.72 47.53
C ALA A 172 -11.74 -10.41 48.02
N GLN A 173 -11.89 -11.72 47.79
CA GLN A 173 -13.04 -12.48 48.28
C GLN A 173 -13.06 -12.59 49.81
N HIS A 174 -11.90 -12.73 50.44
CA HIS A 174 -11.78 -12.82 51.90
C HIS A 174 -12.10 -11.49 52.58
N THR A 175 -11.56 -10.39 52.06
CA THR A 175 -11.84 -9.04 52.54
C THR A 175 -13.32 -8.68 52.38
N PHE A 176 -13.93 -9.02 51.24
CA PHE A 176 -15.36 -8.85 51.04
C PHE A 176 -16.21 -9.64 52.03
N ARG A 177 -15.90 -10.93 52.26
CA ARG A 177 -16.59 -11.76 53.25
C ARG A 177 -16.54 -11.16 54.65
N LYS A 178 -15.34 -10.74 55.10
CA LYS A 178 -15.18 -10.09 56.41
C LYS A 178 -15.98 -8.79 56.53
N ALA A 179 -15.97 -7.96 55.50
CA ALA A 179 -16.75 -6.72 55.50
C ALA A 179 -18.26 -7.00 55.60
N MET A 180 -18.75 -8.03 54.92
CA MET A 180 -20.15 -8.46 55.00
C MET A 180 -20.51 -9.02 56.38
N GLU A 181 -19.62 -9.79 57.02
CA GLU A 181 -19.82 -10.28 58.40
C GLU A 181 -19.90 -9.12 59.40
N MET A 182 -19.00 -8.13 59.29
CA MET A 182 -19.03 -6.92 60.13
C MET A 182 -20.32 -6.11 59.91
N TRP A 183 -20.73 -5.91 58.66
CA TRP A 183 -21.98 -5.22 58.35
C TRP A 183 -23.20 -5.94 58.93
N ALA A 184 -23.24 -7.28 58.84
CA ALA A 184 -24.32 -8.08 59.39
C ALA A 184 -24.37 -8.01 60.93
N SER A 185 -23.22 -7.98 61.61
CA SER A 185 -23.18 -7.81 63.07
C SER A 185 -23.60 -6.40 63.52
N ASP A 186 -23.19 -5.37 62.79
CA ASP A 186 -23.59 -3.98 63.08
C ASP A 186 -25.10 -3.78 62.85
N ALA A 187 -25.65 -4.38 61.78
CA ALA A 187 -27.09 -4.33 61.50
C ALA A 187 -27.94 -5.13 62.51
N ALA A 188 -27.39 -6.16 63.14
CA ALA A 188 -28.07 -6.95 64.17
C ALA A 188 -28.02 -6.31 65.58
N THR A 189 -27.12 -5.35 65.79
CA THR A 189 -26.94 -4.64 67.07
C THR A 189 -27.58 -3.26 67.10
N ALA A 190 -28.06 -2.76 65.96
CA ALA A 190 -28.87 -1.54 65.80
C ALA A 190 -30.37 -1.83 65.95
#